data_AF-M3GAH0-F1
#
_entry.id   AF-M3GAH0-F1
#
_cell.length_a   1.000
_cell.length_b   1.000
_cell.length_c   1.000
_cell.angle_alpha   90.00
_cell.angle_beta   90.00
_cell.angle_gamma   90.00
#
_symmetry.space_group_name_H-M   'P 1'
#
loop_
_entity.id
_entity.type
_entity.pdbx_description
1 polymer ?
#
loop_
_entity_poly.entity_id
_entity_poly.type
_entity_poly.pdbx_seq_one_letter_code
_entity_poly.pdbx_strand_id
1 'polypeptide(L)' 'MQAPFTVHGLIRWLAKDENNHLILGIELAGKSDLPGERARYESNIESLSKE' A
#
# COMPACT_ATOMS: atom_id res chain seq x y z
N MET A 1 -4.95 -13.61 -8.84
CA MET A 1 -5.33 -13.43 -7.43
C MET A 1 -4.53 -12.25 -6.90
N GLN A 2 -5.17 -11.09 -6.68
CA GLN A 2 -4.53 -9.96 -6.01
C GLN A 2 -4.12 -10.40 -4.60
N ALA A 3 -2.83 -10.48 -4.34
CA ALA A 3 -2.32 -10.70 -2.99
C ALA A 3 -1.92 -9.34 -2.39
N PRO A 4 -2.22 -9.11 -1.09
CA PRO A 4 -1.84 -7.88 -0.42
C PRO A 4 -0.31 -7.68 -0.46
N PHE A 5 0.12 -6.42 -0.64
CA PHE A 5 1.52 -6.04 -0.63
C PHE A 5 1.86 -5.32 0.67
N THR A 6 2.87 -5.81 1.39
CA THR A 6 3.26 -5.23 2.67
C THR A 6 4.18 -4.02 2.46
N VAL A 7 3.76 -2.87 3.00
CA VAL A 7 4.51 -1.61 2.96
C VAL A 7 4.80 -1.12 4.36
N HIS A 8 5.95 -0.48 4.52
CA HIS A 8 6.24 0.33 5.70
C HIS A 8 5.76 1.76 5.42
N GLY A 9 4.84 2.25 6.25
CA GLY A 9 4.28 3.59 6.14
C GLY A 9 4.53 4.44 7.39
N LEU A 10 4.67 5.74 7.21
CA LEU A 10 4.66 6.74 8.27
C LEU A 10 3.32 7.46 8.26
N ILE A 11 2.65 7.52 9.41
CA ILE A 11 1.44 8.34 9.55
C ILE A 11 1.87 9.81 9.56
N ARG A 12 1.39 10.60 8.60
CA ARG A 12 1.71 12.04 8.50
C ARG A 12 0.68 12.90 9.18
N TRP A 13 -0.59 12.54 9.08
CA TRP A 13 -1.69 13.24 9.73
C TRP A 13 -2.91 12.33 9.85
N LEU A 14 -3.84 12.78 10.68
CA LEU A 14 -5.11 12.13 10.94
C LEU A 14 -6.23 13.17 10.93
N ALA A 15 -7.36 12.80 10.35
CA ALA A 15 -8.58 13.60 10.36
C ALA A 15 -9.78 12.69 10.65
N LYS A 16 -10.92 13.30 10.95
CA LYS A 16 -12.19 12.62 11.02
C LYS A 16 -13.14 13.22 10.00
N ASP A 17 -13.91 12.38 9.32
CA ASP A 17 -14.99 12.86 8.46
C ASP A 17 -16.22 13.25 9.30
N GLU A 18 -17.26 13.75 8.62
CA GLU A 18 -18.53 14.15 9.23
C GLU A 18 -19.28 12.98 9.89
N ASN A 19 -18.96 11.75 9.50
CA ASN A 19 -19.53 10.51 10.05
C ASN A 19 -18.65 9.89 11.16
N ASN A 20 -17.62 10.62 11.63
CA ASN A 20 -16.66 10.18 12.65
C ASN A 20 -15.81 8.97 12.23
N HIS A 21 -15.64 8.73 10.93
CA HIS A 21 -14.64 7.79 10.43
C HIS A 21 -13.25 8.40 10.48
N LEU A 22 -12.26 7.57 10.82
CA LEU A 22 -10.86 7.97 10.83
C LEU A 22 -10.29 7.97 9.41
N ILE A 23 -9.77 9.12 8.98
CA ILE A 23 -8.99 9.26 7.76
C ILE A 23 -7.52 9.37 8.15
N LEU A 24 -6.69 8.55 7.53
CA LEU A 24 -5.25 8.51 7.76
C LEU A 24 -4.51 8.95 6.49
N GLY A 25 -3.69 10.00 6.62
CA GLY A 25 -2.68 10.33 5.63
C GLY A 25 -1.42 9.52 5.89
N ILE A 26 -1.14 8.52 5.06
CA ILE A 26 0.08 7.71 5.14
C ILE A 26 1.07 8.09 4.05
N GLU A 27 2.35 8.20 4.41
CA GLU A 27 3.45 8.22 3.46
C GLU A 27 4.10 6.84 3.40
N LEU A 28 4.29 6.31 2.19
CA LEU A 28 4.96 5.03 2.01
C LEU A 28 6.47 5.24 2.12
N ALA A 29 7.05 4.80 3.24
CA ALA A 29 8.47 4.95 3.54
C ALA A 29 9.34 3.87 2.89
N GLY A 30 8.75 2.73 2.55
CA GLY A 30 9.45 1.64 1.87
C GLY A 30 8.56 0.42 1.68
N LYS A 31 9.06 -0.54 0.89
CA LYS A 31 8.45 -1.86 0.75
C LYS A 31 9.10 -2.84 1.71
N SER A 32 8.34 -3.85 2.14
CA SER A 32 8.89 -4.96 2.90
C SER A 32 9.99 -5.70 2.11
N ASP A 33 11.07 -6.05 2.80
CA ASP A 33 12.23 -6.77 2.25
C ASP A 33 12.03 -8.30 2.25
N LEU A 34 10.81 -8.79 2.53
CA LEU A 34 10.54 -10.22 2.58
C LEU A 34 10.77 -10.88 1.19
N PRO A 35 11.58 -11.95 1.13
CA PRO A 35 11.84 -12.67 -0.13
C PRO A 35 10.52 -13.22 -0.70
N GLY A 36 10.09 -12.70 -1.84
CA GLY A 36 8.87 -13.12 -2.55
C GLY A 36 7.84 -12.01 -2.79
N GLU A 37 7.88 -10.92 -2.01
CA GLU A 37 6.93 -9.80 -2.19
C GLU A 37 7.30 -8.91 -3.38
N ARG A 38 8.60 -8.75 -3.68
CA ARG A 38 9.08 -7.97 -4.83
C ARG A 38 8.67 -8.58 -6.18
N ALA A 39 8.87 -9.88 -6.37
CA ALA A 39 8.48 -10.57 -7.60
C ALA A 39 6.96 -10.51 -7.83
N ARG A 40 6.18 -10.55 -6.74
CA ARG A 40 4.72 -10.40 -6.78
C ARG A 40 4.29 -8.98 -7.10
N TYR A 41 4.98 -7.97 -6.56
CA TYR A 41 4.74 -6.56 -6.88
C TYR A 41 5.00 -6.26 -8.37
N GLU A 42 6.15 -6.70 -8.88
CA GLU A 42 6.52 -6.50 -10.30
C GLU A 42 5.50 -7.17 -11.23
N SER A 43 5.05 -8.40 -10.92
CA SER A 43 3.99 -9.10 -11.67
C SER A 43 2.62 -8.39 -11.63
N ASN A 44 2.26 -7.76 -10.50
CA ASN A 44 1.01 -7.01 -10.37
C ASN A 44 1.03 -5.71 -11.19
N ILE A 45 2.15 -4.98 -11.20
CA ILE A 45 2.31 -3.75 -12.00
C ILE A 45 2.22 -4.07 -13.50
N GLU A 46 2.87 -5.14 -13.96
CA GLU A 46 2.75 -5.57 -15.36
C GLU A 46 1.32 -5.94 -15.73
N SER A 47 0.56 -6.54 -14.81
CA SER A 47 -0.85 -6.90 -15.04
C SER A 47 -1.75 -5.67 -15.12
N LEU A 48 -1.56 -4.68 -14.24
CA LEU A 48 -2.26 -3.39 -14.26
C LEU A 48 -1.96 -2.56 -15.51
N SER A 49 -0.78 -2.72 -16.11
CA SER A 49 -0.41 -2.02 -17.35
C SER A 49 -1.03 -2.60 -18.63
N LYS A 50 -1.68 -3.77 -18.52
CA LYS A 50 -2.30 -4.49 -19.65
C LYS A 50 -3.84 -4.38 -19.67
N GLU A 51 -4.42 -3.66 -18.72
CA GLU A 51 -5.83 -3.25 -18.69
C GLU A 51 -5.97 -1.79 -19.16
#